data_AF-A0A1C4ZPN1-F1
#
_entry.id   AF-A0A1C4ZPN1-F1
#
_cell.length_a   1.000
_cell.length_b   1.000
_cell.length_c   1.000
_cell.angle_alpha   90.00
_cell.angle_beta   90.00
_cell.angle_gamma   90.00
#
_symmetry.space_group_name_H-M   'P 1'
#
loop_
_entity.id
_entity.type
_entity.pdbx_description
1 polymer ?
#
loop_
_entity_poly.entity_id
_entity_poly.type
_entity_poly.pdbx_seq_one_letter_code
_entity_poly.pdbx_strand_id
1 'polypeptide(L)'
;MRDLTPDERQEMRWQLRTIAIGWAQRLEEPQPDARHRADDEPSHPERMQTHLARMVVGEQMRGLLADLVSASAEEAVQYGAGYPELGAAVGTSRQAARKRWPYLPVAKRRAAEWKQPPGGIGWAGESHLGYPGA
;
A
#
# COMPACT_ATOMS: atom_id res chain seq x y z
N MET A 1 14.29 -6.10 10.56
CA MET A 1 12.84 -6.00 10.37
C MET A 1 12.38 -7.33 9.79
N ARG A 2 11.36 -7.98 10.36
CA ARG A 2 10.84 -9.25 9.83
C ARG A 2 10.00 -8.93 8.60
N ASP A 3 10.27 -9.58 7.48
CA ASP A 3 9.40 -9.50 6.30
C ASP A 3 8.06 -10.14 6.62
N LEU A 4 6.96 -9.50 6.20
CA LEU A 4 5.64 -10.10 6.26
C LEU A 4 5.64 -11.39 5.44
N THR A 5 5.15 -12.48 6.01
CA THR A 5 4.93 -13.72 5.25
C THR A 5 3.86 -13.49 4.17
N PRO A 6 3.79 -14.35 3.13
CA PRO A 6 2.70 -14.29 2.15
C PRO A 6 1.31 -14.28 2.82
N ASP A 7 1.13 -15.07 3.87
CA ASP A 7 -0.13 -15.18 4.62
C ASP A 7 -0.43 -13.89 5.40
N GLU A 8 0.57 -13.30 6.06
CA GLU A 8 0.40 -12.01 6.76
C GLU A 8 0.05 -10.88 5.77
N ARG A 9 0.63 -10.90 4.56
CA ARG A 9 0.24 -9.96 3.49
C ARG A 9 -1.19 -10.20 3.00
N GLN A 10 -1.61 -11.46 2.89
CA GLN A 10 -2.96 -11.81 2.47
C GLN A 10 -3.99 -11.36 3.51
N GLU A 11 -3.71 -11.60 4.79
CA GLU A 11 -4.55 -11.18 5.91
C GLU A 11 -4.69 -9.67 5.97
N MET A 12 -3.57 -8.93 5.88
CA MET A 12 -3.60 -7.47 5.85
C MET A 12 -4.43 -6.92 4.68
N ARG A 13 -4.31 -7.53 3.49
CA ARG A 13 -5.15 -7.15 2.33
C ARG A 13 -6.63 -7.42 2.57
N TRP A 14 -6.95 -8.55 3.19
CA TRP A 14 -8.32 -8.89 3.55
C TRP A 14 -8.90 -7.88 4.55
N GLN A 15 -8.16 -7.55 5.61
CA GLN A 15 -8.57 -6.56 6.61
C GLN A 15 -8.80 -5.17 5.99
N LEU A 16 -7.85 -4.68 5.17
CA LEU A 16 -8.00 -3.39 4.48
C LEU A 16 -9.21 -3.38 3.56
N ARG A 17 -9.46 -4.48 2.83
CA ARG A 17 -10.65 -4.62 1.97
C ARG A 17 -11.94 -4.56 2.79
N THR A 18 -12.00 -5.28 3.91
CA THR A 18 -13.16 -5.29 4.81
C THR A 18 -13.46 -3.90 5.36
N ILE A 19 -12.42 -3.17 5.80
CA ILE A 19 -12.55 -1.79 6.27
C ILE A 19 -13.05 -0.89 5.14
N ALA A 20 -12.47 -0.95 3.95
CA ALA A 20 -12.90 -0.14 2.79
C ALA A 20 -14.36 -0.38 2.39
N ILE A 21 -14.81 -1.64 2.40
CA ILE A 21 -16.21 -1.98 2.13
C ILE A 21 -17.13 -1.39 3.21
N GLY A 22 -16.76 -1.51 4.49
CA GLY A 22 -17.55 -0.94 5.59
C GLY A 22 -17.67 0.58 5.53
N TRP A 23 -16.62 1.29 5.12
CA TRP A 23 -16.69 2.74 4.90
C TRP A 23 -17.54 3.12 3.69
N ALA A 24 -17.44 2.38 2.58
CA ALA A 24 -18.27 2.62 1.40
C ALA A 24 -19.76 2.44 1.70
N GLN A 25 -20.12 1.39 2.45
CA GLN A 25 -21.50 1.16 2.88
C GLN A 25 -22.07 2.34 3.70
N ARG A 26 -21.28 2.94 4.59
CA ARG A 26 -21.71 4.13 5.36
C ARG A 26 -21.91 5.37 4.49
N LEU A 27 -21.17 5.51 3.39
CA LEU A 27 -21.36 6.62 2.44
C LEU A 27 -22.60 6.42 1.58
N GLU A 28 -22.98 5.16 1.36
CA GLU A 28 -24.14 4.79 0.58
C GLU A 28 -25.45 4.83 1.38
N GLU A 29 -25.42 4.81 2.72
CA GLU A 29 -26.62 4.87 3.58
C GLU A 29 -27.44 6.15 3.30
N PRO A 30 -28.56 6.05 2.55
CA PRO A 30 -29.51 7.12 2.45
C PRO A 30 -30.43 7.01 3.68
N GLN A 31 -30.86 8.16 4.20
CA GLN A 31 -31.85 8.28 5.25
C GLN A 31 -33.05 7.32 5.01
N PRO A 32 -33.52 6.58 6.03
CA PRO A 32 -34.35 5.40 5.82
C PRO A 32 -35.76 5.74 5.33
N ASP A 33 -36.04 5.47 4.05
CA ASP A 33 -37.36 4.95 3.63
C ASP A 33 -37.34 3.42 3.76
N ALA A 34 -37.26 2.96 5.01
CA ALA A 34 -37.08 1.58 5.45
C ALA A 34 -38.33 0.69 5.26
N ARG A 35 -39.07 0.82 4.16
CA ARG A 35 -40.29 0.01 3.94
C ARG A 35 -40.29 -0.85 2.69
N HIS A 36 -39.20 -0.93 1.91
CA HIS A 36 -39.29 -1.59 0.60
C HIS A 36 -38.19 -2.54 0.13
N ARG A 37 -37.19 -2.96 0.93
CA ARG A 37 -36.23 -3.97 0.43
C ARG A 37 -35.73 -4.92 1.49
N ALA A 38 -36.45 -6.01 1.66
CA ALA A 38 -35.86 -7.24 2.20
C ALA A 38 -35.64 -8.32 1.12
N ASP A 39 -36.21 -8.17 -0.09
CA ASP A 39 -36.22 -9.22 -1.13
C ASP A 39 -35.77 -8.80 -2.54
N ASP A 40 -35.40 -7.53 -2.77
CA ASP A 40 -35.02 -7.07 -4.12
C ASP A 40 -33.51 -7.10 -4.33
N GLU A 41 -33.06 -7.86 -5.35
CA GLU A 41 -31.68 -7.88 -5.79
C GLU A 41 -31.25 -6.46 -6.24
N PRO A 42 -30.07 -5.95 -5.84
CA PRO A 42 -29.67 -4.57 -6.14
C PRO A 42 -29.69 -4.31 -7.63
N SER A 43 -30.39 -3.23 -8.03
CA SER A 43 -30.48 -2.81 -9.42
C SER A 43 -29.10 -2.44 -9.97
N HIS A 44 -28.95 -2.48 -11.30
CA HIS A 44 -27.71 -2.08 -11.97
C HIS A 44 -27.15 -0.70 -11.51
N PRO A 45 -27.95 0.39 -11.42
CA PRO A 45 -27.44 1.68 -10.96
C PRO A 45 -26.96 1.65 -9.50
N GLU A 46 -27.59 0.86 -8.63
CA GLU A 46 -27.18 0.74 -7.22
C GLU A 46 -25.83 0.03 -7.11
N ARG A 47 -25.64 -1.06 -7.86
CA ARG A 47 -24.34 -1.74 -7.93
C ARG A 47 -23.24 -0.80 -8.44
N MET A 48 -23.54 0.00 -9.47
CA MET A 48 -22.61 0.98 -10.00
C MET A 48 -22.23 2.03 -8.93
N GLN A 49 -23.21 2.60 -8.23
CA GLN A 49 -22.96 3.55 -7.14
C GLN A 49 -22.09 2.93 -6.04
N THR A 50 -22.35 1.68 -5.66
CA THR A 50 -21.52 0.96 -4.70
C THR A 50 -20.07 0.83 -5.14
N HIS A 51 -19.83 0.50 -6.41
CA HIS A 51 -18.48 0.43 -6.94
C HIS A 51 -17.77 1.79 -6.95
N LEU A 52 -18.47 2.86 -7.31
CA LEU A 52 -17.92 4.21 -7.29
C LEU A 52 -17.59 4.68 -5.87
N ALA A 53 -18.47 4.43 -4.88
CA ALA A 53 -18.21 4.75 -3.48
C ALA A 53 -16.98 4.00 -2.95
N ARG A 54 -16.83 2.72 -3.28
CA ARG A 54 -15.64 1.93 -2.95
C ARG A 54 -14.37 2.49 -3.58
N MET A 55 -14.44 2.98 -4.83
CA MET A 55 -13.28 3.63 -5.48
C MET A 55 -12.88 4.91 -4.75
N VAL A 56 -13.85 5.77 -4.39
CA VAL A 56 -13.57 7.02 -3.65
C VAL A 56 -12.91 6.72 -2.31
N VAL A 57 -13.46 5.78 -1.54
CA VAL A 57 -12.87 5.37 -0.25
C VAL A 57 -11.47 4.79 -0.46
N GLY A 58 -11.29 3.93 -1.46
CA GLY A 58 -10.00 3.33 -1.77
C GLY A 58 -8.92 4.37 -2.08
N GLU A 59 -9.26 5.41 -2.85
CA GLU A 59 -8.30 6.47 -3.16
C GLU A 59 -7.97 7.34 -1.94
N GLN A 60 -8.96 7.65 -1.10
CA GLN A 60 -8.71 8.36 0.17
C GLN A 60 -7.81 7.56 1.11
N MET A 61 -8.06 6.25 1.25
CA MET A 61 -7.19 5.36 2.04
C MET A 61 -5.77 5.30 1.49
N ARG A 62 -5.62 5.26 0.16
CA ARG A 62 -4.31 5.29 -0.49
C ARG A 62 -3.53 6.55 -0.13
N GLY A 63 -4.18 7.71 -0.16
CA GLY A 63 -3.57 8.99 0.26
C GLY A 63 -3.09 8.94 1.70
N LEU A 64 -3.97 8.58 2.64
CA LEU A 64 -3.65 8.51 4.07
C LEU A 64 -2.51 7.51 4.37
N LEU A 65 -2.50 6.36 3.71
CA LEU A 65 -1.42 5.38 3.85
C LEU A 65 -0.10 5.90 3.27
N ALA A 66 -0.14 6.67 2.17
CA ALA A 66 1.05 7.30 1.61
C ALA A 66 1.65 8.36 2.56
N ASP A 67 0.80 9.13 3.24
CA ASP A 67 1.20 10.11 4.25
C ASP A 67 1.82 9.42 5.46
N LEU A 68 1.18 8.36 5.98
CA LEU A 68 1.69 7.55 7.09
C LEU A 68 3.07 6.98 6.76
N VAL A 69 3.22 6.37 5.58
CA VAL A 69 4.50 5.81 5.13
C VAL A 69 5.57 6.90 4.99
N SER A 70 5.20 8.13 4.61
CA SER A 70 6.14 9.24 4.53
C SER A 70 6.57 9.74 5.91
N ALA A 71 5.64 9.86 6.86
CA ALA A 71 5.96 10.19 8.25
C ALA A 71 6.88 9.12 8.89
N SER A 72 6.60 7.84 8.67
CA SER A 72 7.48 6.75 9.14
C SER A 72 8.87 6.80 8.51
N ALA A 73 8.98 7.23 7.24
CA ALA A 73 10.28 7.40 6.59
C ALA A 73 11.09 8.54 7.23
N GLU A 74 10.43 9.66 7.58
CA GLU A 74 11.06 10.77 8.31
C GLU A 74 11.57 10.33 9.68
N GLU A 75 10.73 9.63 10.46
CA GLU A 75 11.12 9.08 11.76
C GLU A 75 12.28 8.08 11.62
N ALA A 76 12.20 7.16 10.65
CA ALA A 76 13.26 6.18 10.43
C ALA A 76 14.61 6.86 10.14
N VAL A 77 14.63 7.98 9.40
CA VAL A 77 15.84 8.77 9.16
C VAL A 77 16.38 9.39 10.45
N GLN A 78 15.51 9.86 11.36
CA GLN A 78 15.93 10.33 12.69
C GLN A 78 16.63 9.21 13.49
N TYR A 79 16.20 7.96 13.32
CA TYR A 79 16.85 6.77 13.90
C TYR A 79 18.05 6.25 13.08
N GLY A 80 18.42 6.92 11.98
CA GLY A 80 19.62 6.63 11.20
C GLY A 80 19.41 5.76 9.96
N ALA A 81 18.16 5.49 9.56
CA ALA A 81 17.88 4.82 8.29
C ALA A 81 18.35 5.68 7.11
N GLY A 82 18.85 5.03 6.08
CA GLY A 82 19.16 5.65 4.80
C GLY A 82 18.27 5.19 3.67
N TYR A 83 18.52 5.73 2.48
CA TYR A 83 17.75 5.37 1.28
C TYR A 83 17.75 3.87 0.94
N PRO A 84 18.81 3.07 1.20
CA PRO A 84 18.73 1.61 1.05
C PRO A 84 17.68 0.98 1.96
N GLU A 85 17.67 1.34 3.24
CA GLU A 85 16.76 0.78 4.25
C GLU A 85 15.31 1.20 3.98
N LEU A 86 15.10 2.49 3.65
CA LEU A 86 13.80 3.02 3.27
C LEU A 86 13.27 2.31 2.00
N GLY A 87 14.13 2.14 0.99
CA GLY A 87 13.76 1.43 -0.23
C GLY A 87 13.33 0.00 0.05
N ALA A 88 14.14 -0.74 0.82
CA ALA A 88 13.84 -2.11 1.22
C ALA A 88 12.49 -2.20 1.95
N ALA A 89 12.22 -1.28 2.89
CA ALA A 89 10.99 -1.28 3.69
C ALA A 89 9.71 -1.10 2.85
N VAL A 90 9.77 -0.36 1.73
CA VAL A 90 8.63 -0.18 0.82
C VAL A 90 8.72 -1.05 -0.44
N GLY A 91 9.64 -2.01 -0.49
CA GLY A 91 9.80 -2.93 -1.63
C GLY A 91 10.28 -2.25 -2.92
N THR A 92 11.13 -1.21 -2.81
CA THR A 92 11.67 -0.46 -3.95
C THR A 92 13.19 -0.34 -3.88
N SER A 93 13.83 0.08 -4.98
CA SER A 93 15.27 0.33 -4.98
C SER A 93 15.64 1.59 -4.20
N ARG A 94 16.90 1.68 -3.76
CA ARG A 94 17.48 2.91 -3.17
C ARG A 94 17.20 4.15 -4.02
N GLN A 95 17.31 4.05 -5.34
CA GLN A 95 17.12 5.17 -6.25
C GLN A 95 15.64 5.58 -6.33
N ALA A 96 14.73 4.60 -6.32
CA ALA A 96 13.30 4.85 -6.24
C ALA A 96 12.92 5.51 -4.90
N ALA A 97 13.48 5.04 -3.79
CA ALA A 97 13.31 5.67 -2.48
C ALA A 97 13.80 7.13 -2.46
N ARG A 98 14.99 7.39 -3.02
CA ARG A 98 15.50 8.77 -3.13
C ARG A 98 14.61 9.66 -3.99
N LYS A 99 14.05 9.13 -5.10
CA LYS A 99 13.12 9.88 -5.93
C LYS A 99 11.81 10.18 -5.19
N ARG A 100 11.35 9.24 -4.37
CA ARG A 100 10.13 9.39 -3.55
C ARG A 100 10.31 10.41 -2.43
N TRP A 101 11.49 10.44 -1.79
CA TRP A 101 11.78 11.34 -0.68
C TRP A 101 13.07 12.15 -0.89
N PRO A 102 13.10 13.09 -1.84
CA PRO A 102 14.33 13.77 -2.27
C PRO A 102 14.96 14.67 -1.20
N TYR A 103 14.17 15.10 -0.20
CA TYR A 103 14.58 16.09 0.80
C TYR A 103 14.87 15.49 2.19
N LEU A 104 14.89 14.16 2.34
CA LEU A 104 15.19 13.56 3.64
C LEU A 104 16.67 13.78 4.02
N PRO A 105 16.95 14.23 5.26
CA PRO A 105 18.29 14.51 5.76
C PRO A 105 19.03 13.21 6.15
N VAL A 106 19.16 12.28 5.21
CA VAL A 106 19.84 11.00 5.41
C VAL A 106 21.33 11.24 5.66
N ALA A 107 21.79 11.06 6.90
CA ALA A 107 23.18 11.23 7.27
C ALA A 107 24.06 10.13 6.63
N LYS A 108 25.13 10.52 5.93
CA LYS A 108 26.07 9.58 5.27
C LYS A 108 26.82 8.64 6.23
N ARG A 109 26.81 8.89 7.55
CA ARG A 109 27.73 8.25 8.51
C ARG A 109 27.24 6.96 9.20
N ARG A 110 25.95 6.62 9.18
CA ARG A 110 25.43 5.41 9.86
C ARG A 110 24.94 4.27 8.94
N ALA A 111 24.76 4.54 7.65
CA ALA A 111 24.42 3.50 6.67
C ALA A 111 25.51 2.42 6.48
N ALA A 112 26.72 2.65 6.99
CA ALA A 112 27.85 1.71 6.88
C ALA A 112 27.73 0.48 7.81
N GLU A 113 26.87 0.52 8.84
CA GLU A 113 26.60 -0.64 9.70
C GLU A 113 25.59 -1.62 9.07
N TRP A 114 24.86 -1.22 8.03
CA TRP A 114 23.98 -2.09 7.27
C TRP A 114 24.76 -2.89 6.21
N LYS A 115 25.62 -3.81 6.67
CA LYS A 115 26.18 -4.84 5.82
C LYS A 115 25.19 -6.00 5.70
N GLN A 116 24.31 -5.87 4.70
CA GLN A 116 23.37 -6.87 4.16
C GLN A 116 22.06 -7.08 4.97
N PRO A 117 20.89 -7.12 4.29
CA PRO A 117 19.70 -7.69 4.89
C PRO A 117 19.91 -9.21 5.09
N PRO A 118 19.47 -9.80 6.24
CA PRO A 118 19.51 -11.24 6.45
C PRO A 118 18.52 -11.90 5.49
N GLY A 119 19.02 -12.39 4.36
CA GLY A 119 18.21 -13.00 3.30
C GLY A 119 18.67 -12.57 1.91
N GLY A 120 19.86 -13.04 1.50
CA GLY A 120 20.32 -12.88 0.13
C GLY A 120 19.46 -13.70 -0.83
N ILE A 121 18.48 -13.06 -1.46
CA ILE A 121 17.95 -13.48 -2.76
C ILE A 121 18.11 -12.29 -3.68
N GLY A 122 18.93 -12.47 -4.72
CA GLY A 122 19.28 -11.44 -5.68
C GLY A 122 18.05 -10.87 -6.37
N TRP A 123 17.85 -9.56 -6.22
CA TRP A 123 17.00 -8.77 -7.11
C TRP A 123 17.91 -7.86 -7.94
N ALA A 124 18.77 -8.50 -8.73
CA ALA A 124 19.24 -7.95 -10.00
C ALA A 124 18.25 -8.40 -11.07
N GLY A 125 17.85 -7.51 -11.96
CA GLY A 125 16.77 -7.75 -12.90
C GLY A 125 16.92 -9.02 -13.73
N GLU A 126 15.98 -9.94 -13.60
CA GLU A 126 15.66 -10.89 -14.65
C GLU A 126 14.65 -10.23 -15.59
N SER A 127 15.17 -9.40 -16.49
CA SER A 127 14.52 -9.11 -17.75
C SER A 127 14.68 -10.34 -18.66
N HIS A 128 13.85 -11.37 -18.43
CA HIS A 128 13.69 -12.48 -19.38
C HIS A 128 12.21 -12.62 -19.78
N LEU A 129 11.66 -11.52 -20.30
CA LEU A 129 10.47 -11.56 -21.15
C LEU A 129 10.93 -12.01 -22.55
N GLY A 130 11.00 -13.32 -22.74
CA GLY A 130 11.09 -13.91 -24.07
C GLY A 130 9.80 -13.61 -24.84
N TYR A 131 9.94 -12.89 -25.94
CA TYR A 131 8.91 -12.79 -26.98
C TYR A 131 8.69 -14.16 -27.62
N PRO A 132 7.45 -14.65 -27.79
CA PRO A 132 7.16 -15.68 -28.76
C PRO A 132 6.96 -15.01 -30.12
N GLY A 133 7.80 -15.38 -31.09
CA GLY A 133 7.68 -14.94 -32.48
C GLY A 133 8.17 -16.01 -33.42
N ALA A 134 7.30 -16.35 -34.38
CA ALA A 134 7.39 -17.34 -35.46
C ALA A 134 7.10 -18.81 -35.09
#